data_AF-A0A815TYL8-F1
#
_entry.id   AF-A0A815TYL8-F1
#
_cell.length_a   1.000
_cell.length_b   1.000
_cell.length_c   1.000
_cell.angle_alpha   90.00
_cell.angle_beta   90.00
_cell.angle_gamma   90.00
#
_symmetry.space_group_name_H-M   'P 1'
#
loop_
_entity.id
_entity.type
_entity.pdbx_description
1 polymer ?
#
loop_
_entity_poly.entity_id
_entity_poly.type
_entity_poly.pdbx_seq_one_letter_code
_entity_poly.pdbx_strand_id
1 'polypeptide(L)'
;GVLFFRPNSTHFTELVHLSANKSFYDLKYPQQNLLNKYFHDHWISLPPIFNMLDHLNGKHHVWNNQTNNSRIIHFAGSHKPWDMLHRLKPNQVDTDRMWRQYFGALVTENGWRKDDFLVPLASQPFRKKFRYDQWIRTDLQPVQLSRPEPDSTPENDHIIIFSQLE
;
A
#
# COMPACT_ATOMS: atom_id res chain seq x y z
N GLY A 1 0.68 -5.29 0.51
CA GLY A 1 -0.67 -5.31 -0.07
C GLY A 1 -1.61 -4.57 0.85
N VAL A 2 -2.81 -4.24 0.38
CA VAL A 2 -3.86 -3.59 1.18
C VAL A 2 -5.11 -4.46 1.15
N LEU A 3 -5.64 -4.74 2.34
CA LEU A 3 -6.82 -5.57 2.55
C LEU A 3 -7.65 -4.91 3.65
N PHE A 4 -8.97 -4.80 3.44
CA PHE A 4 -9.90 -4.54 4.53
C PHE A 4 -10.70 -5.81 4.76
N PHE A 5 -10.69 -6.32 5.98
CA PHE A 5 -11.37 -7.55 6.34
C PHE A 5 -11.91 -7.47 7.76
N ARG A 6 -12.96 -8.24 8.04
CA ARG A 6 -13.44 -8.52 9.39
C ARG A 6 -12.68 -9.73 9.92
N PRO A 7 -11.96 -9.61 11.05
CA PRO A 7 -11.30 -10.77 11.66
C PRO A 7 -12.31 -11.87 11.99
N ASN A 8 -11.96 -13.10 11.64
CA ASN A 8 -12.82 -14.27 11.86
C ASN A 8 -11.93 -15.49 12.11
N SER A 9 -12.14 -16.18 13.24
CA SER A 9 -11.32 -17.32 13.64
C SER A 9 -11.48 -18.52 12.73
N THR A 10 -12.67 -18.76 12.18
CA THR A 10 -12.94 -19.85 11.25
C THR A 10 -12.15 -19.66 9.97
N HIS A 11 -12.22 -18.47 9.35
CA HIS A 11 -11.42 -18.14 8.16
C HIS A 11 -9.92 -18.25 8.42
N PHE A 12 -9.45 -17.81 9.59
CA PHE A 12 -8.04 -17.93 9.96
C PHE A 12 -7.58 -19.39 10.01
N THR A 13 -8.30 -20.26 10.74
CA THR A 13 -7.97 -21.68 10.85
C THR A 13 -7.97 -22.38 9.49
N GLU A 14 -8.95 -22.10 8.64
CA GLU A 14 -9.02 -22.64 7.28
C GLU A 14 -7.84 -22.18 6.41
N LEU A 15 -7.51 -20.88 6.45
CA LEU A 15 -6.37 -20.32 5.72
C LEU A 15 -5.05 -20.95 6.18
N VAL A 16 -4.87 -21.21 7.49
CA VAL A 16 -3.69 -21.91 8.02
C VAL A 16 -3.60 -23.33 7.44
N HIS A 17 -4.70 -24.09 7.46
CA HIS A 17 -4.72 -25.44 6.87
C HIS A 17 -4.44 -25.42 5.37
N LEU A 18 -5.09 -24.53 4.61
CA LEU A 18 -4.89 -24.40 3.17
C LEU A 18 -3.49 -23.91 2.82
N SER A 19 -2.85 -23.10 3.66
CA SER A 19 -1.47 -22.66 3.45
C SER A 19 -0.46 -23.82 3.45
N ALA A 20 -0.78 -24.93 4.12
CA ALA A 20 0.03 -26.15 4.10
C ALA A 20 -0.18 -26.97 2.80
N ASN A 21 -1.34 -26.81 2.15
CA ASN A 21 -1.67 -27.50 0.90
C ASN A 21 -1.11 -26.75 -0.33
N LYS A 22 0.14 -27.05 -0.69
CA LYS A 22 0.83 -26.36 -1.81
C LYS A 22 0.27 -26.65 -3.20
N SER A 23 -0.61 -27.64 -3.38
CA SER A 23 -1.31 -27.86 -4.64
C SER A 23 -2.60 -27.04 -4.76
N PHE A 24 -3.06 -26.42 -3.67
CA PHE A 24 -4.27 -25.60 -3.70
C PHE A 24 -4.06 -24.31 -4.52
N TYR A 25 -2.88 -23.70 -4.52
CA TYR A 25 -2.66 -22.38 -5.12
C TYR A 25 -1.28 -22.28 -5.81
N ASP A 26 -1.12 -21.33 -6.73
CA ASP A 26 0.16 -21.06 -7.41
C ASP A 26 1.20 -20.47 -6.43
N LEU A 27 2.43 -20.99 -6.47
CA LEU A 27 3.52 -20.62 -5.55
C LEU A 27 4.30 -19.36 -5.94
N LYS A 28 4.06 -18.75 -7.11
CA LYS A 28 4.75 -17.54 -7.59
C LYS A 28 4.51 -16.33 -6.67
N TYR A 29 3.32 -16.26 -6.05
CA TYR A 29 2.96 -15.26 -5.03
C TYR A 29 2.10 -15.93 -3.93
N PRO A 30 2.70 -16.71 -3.03
CA PRO A 30 1.97 -17.74 -2.29
C PRO A 30 0.86 -17.18 -1.40
N GLN A 31 1.10 -16.07 -0.70
CA GLN A 31 0.10 -15.43 0.14
C GLN A 31 -1.01 -14.77 -0.69
N GLN A 32 -0.64 -14.07 -1.77
CA GLN A 32 -1.60 -13.41 -2.67
C GLN A 32 -2.48 -14.44 -3.37
N ASN A 33 -1.90 -15.51 -3.91
CA ASN A 33 -2.62 -16.55 -4.64
C ASN A 33 -3.50 -17.41 -3.73
N LEU A 34 -3.04 -17.70 -2.50
CA LEU A 34 -3.87 -18.34 -1.49
C LEU A 34 -5.12 -17.50 -1.20
N LEU A 35 -4.95 -16.20 -0.91
CA LEU A 35 -6.06 -15.31 -0.57
C LEU A 35 -6.99 -15.08 -1.77
N ASN A 36 -6.45 -14.89 -2.98
CA ASN A 36 -7.21 -14.75 -4.21
C ASN A 36 -8.11 -15.97 -4.46
N LYS A 37 -7.58 -17.18 -4.22
CA LYS A 37 -8.33 -18.41 -4.43
C LYS A 37 -9.34 -18.67 -3.32
N TYR A 38 -8.95 -18.44 -2.06
CA TYR A 38 -9.83 -18.67 -0.91
C TYR A 38 -11.04 -17.72 -0.91
N PHE A 39 -10.83 -16.44 -1.24
CA PHE A 39 -11.88 -15.43 -1.31
C PHE A 39 -12.43 -15.19 -2.72
N HIS A 40 -12.23 -16.14 -3.63
CA HIS A 40 -12.79 -16.06 -4.98
C HIS A 40 -14.31 -15.81 -4.89
N ASP A 41 -14.84 -14.91 -5.72
CA ASP A 41 -16.24 -14.43 -5.71
C ASP A 41 -16.74 -13.70 -4.45
N HIS A 42 -15.90 -13.55 -3.42
CA HIS A 42 -16.26 -12.93 -2.14
C HIS A 42 -15.52 -11.61 -1.84
N TRP A 43 -14.83 -11.06 -2.84
CA TRP A 43 -14.10 -9.81 -2.68
C TRP A 43 -14.71 -8.67 -3.50
N ILE A 44 -14.60 -7.45 -2.97
CA ILE A 44 -14.92 -6.20 -3.64
C ILE A 44 -13.60 -5.52 -4.01
N SER A 45 -13.49 -5.08 -5.26
CA SER A 45 -12.27 -4.42 -5.74
C SER A 45 -12.09 -3.03 -5.14
N LEU A 46 -10.88 -2.74 -4.66
CA LEU A 46 -10.49 -1.39 -4.30
C LEU A 46 -10.19 -0.54 -5.53
N PRO A 47 -10.61 0.73 -5.53
CA PRO A 47 -10.01 1.72 -6.39
C PRO A 47 -8.47 1.72 -6.26
N PRO A 48 -7.71 1.78 -7.37
CA PRO A 48 -6.24 1.74 -7.33
C PRO A 48 -5.58 2.79 -6.43
N ILE A 49 -6.25 3.93 -6.19
CA ILE A 49 -5.80 4.99 -5.26
C ILE A 49 -5.55 4.50 -3.82
N PHE A 50 -6.14 3.37 -3.41
CA PHE A 50 -5.94 2.79 -2.08
C PHE A 50 -4.80 1.78 -2.01
N ASN A 51 -4.08 1.51 -3.10
CA ASN A 51 -2.92 0.60 -3.12
C ASN A 51 -2.12 0.81 -4.40
N MET A 52 -1.73 2.05 -4.69
CA MET A 52 -1.04 2.38 -5.93
C MET A 52 0.36 1.77 -5.95
N LEU A 53 0.64 0.86 -6.89
CA LEU A 53 1.93 0.19 -6.98
C LEU A 53 3.03 1.13 -7.52
N ASP A 54 4.10 1.31 -6.76
CA ASP A 54 5.22 2.19 -7.14
C ASP A 54 5.85 1.81 -8.50
N HIS A 55 5.89 0.52 -8.84
CA HIS A 55 6.50 0.10 -10.10
C HIS A 55 5.72 0.56 -11.35
N LEU A 56 4.46 0.99 -11.19
CA LEU A 56 3.64 1.58 -12.26
C LEU A 56 3.95 3.06 -12.50
N ASN A 57 4.74 3.67 -11.62
CA ASN A 57 5.18 5.05 -11.73
C ASN A 57 5.80 5.32 -13.10
N GLY A 58 5.38 6.39 -13.77
CA GLY A 58 5.88 6.81 -15.08
C GLY A 58 5.60 5.86 -16.25
N LYS A 59 4.94 4.72 -16.04
CA LYS A 59 4.64 3.74 -17.11
C LYS A 59 3.16 3.69 -17.46
N HIS A 60 2.28 4.01 -16.53
CA HIS A 60 0.84 3.80 -16.70
C HIS A 60 0.07 5.12 -16.67
N HIS A 61 -0.90 5.27 -17.57
CA HIS A 61 -1.80 6.43 -17.61
C HIS A 61 -2.59 6.58 -16.29
N VAL A 62 -2.91 5.45 -15.63
CA VAL A 62 -3.55 5.43 -14.30
C VAL A 62 -2.66 6.11 -13.26
N TRP A 63 -1.34 5.92 -13.30
CA TRP A 63 -0.43 6.61 -12.39
C TRP A 63 -0.55 8.12 -12.58
N ASN A 64 -0.31 8.62 -13.79
CA ASN A 64 -0.35 10.06 -14.03
C ASN A 64 -1.71 10.70 -13.72
N ASN A 65 -2.81 9.97 -13.91
CA ASN A 65 -4.17 10.46 -13.65
C ASN A 65 -4.59 10.34 -12.18
N GLN A 66 -4.03 9.39 -11.42
CA GLN A 66 -4.49 9.08 -10.07
C GLN A 66 -3.46 9.35 -8.97
N THR A 67 -2.19 9.63 -9.31
CA THR A 67 -1.13 9.86 -8.31
C THR A 67 -1.53 11.00 -7.38
N ASN A 68 -2.03 12.11 -7.90
CA ASN A 68 -2.49 13.25 -7.09
C ASN A 68 -3.67 12.94 -6.14
N ASN A 69 -4.40 11.85 -6.39
CA ASN A 69 -5.51 11.40 -5.56
C ASN A 69 -5.18 10.15 -4.74
N SER A 70 -3.93 9.66 -4.83
CA SER A 70 -3.52 8.43 -4.16
C SER A 70 -3.49 8.63 -2.66
N ARG A 71 -4.04 7.65 -1.96
CA ARG A 71 -4.05 7.60 -0.50
C ARG A 71 -2.94 6.70 0.04
N ILE A 72 -2.61 5.64 -0.70
CA ILE A 72 -1.60 4.67 -0.29
C ILE A 72 -0.72 4.35 -1.50
N ILE A 73 0.59 4.55 -1.34
CA ILE A 73 1.62 4.10 -2.29
C ILE A 73 2.24 2.82 -1.74
N HIS A 74 2.23 1.75 -2.53
CA HIS A 74 2.74 0.45 -2.16
C HIS A 74 4.03 0.14 -2.92
N PHE A 75 5.14 0.13 -2.17
CA PHE A 75 6.47 -0.27 -2.65
C PHE A 75 6.57 -1.81 -2.78
N ALA A 76 5.83 -2.37 -3.74
CA ALA A 76 5.81 -3.80 -4.05
C ALA A 76 7.09 -4.24 -4.79
N GLY A 77 7.46 -5.51 -4.64
CA GLY A 77 8.67 -6.09 -5.24
C GLY A 77 9.88 -6.01 -4.32
N SER A 78 11.07 -6.18 -4.91
CA SER A 78 12.35 -6.26 -4.19
C SER A 78 12.89 -4.89 -3.76
N HIS A 79 12.59 -3.83 -4.51
CA HIS A 79 13.02 -2.47 -4.17
C HIS A 79 12.22 -1.93 -2.99
N LYS A 80 12.90 -1.55 -1.91
CA LYS A 80 12.32 -0.81 -0.79
C LYS A 80 12.93 0.58 -0.67
N PRO A 81 12.15 1.58 -0.24
CA PRO A 81 12.63 2.96 -0.16
C PRO A 81 13.72 3.17 0.91
N TRP A 82 13.82 2.25 1.87
CA TRP A 82 14.89 2.20 2.87
C TRP A 82 16.16 1.48 2.38
N ASP A 83 16.14 0.81 1.23
CA ASP A 83 17.32 0.12 0.72
C ASP A 83 18.38 1.13 0.26
N MET A 84 19.62 0.91 0.71
CA MET A 84 20.70 1.89 0.53
C MET A 84 21.40 1.81 -0.83
N LEU A 85 21.12 0.78 -1.64
CA LEU A 85 22.01 0.35 -2.74
C LEU A 85 21.35 0.36 -4.14
N HIS A 86 20.13 0.86 -4.27
CA HIS A 86 19.44 0.78 -5.55
C HIS A 86 19.59 2.05 -6.39
N ARG A 87 20.08 1.88 -7.62
CA ARG A 87 19.95 2.90 -8.67
C ARG A 87 18.46 3.05 -8.97
N LEU A 88 17.86 4.11 -8.43
CA LEU A 88 16.48 4.46 -8.70
C LEU A 88 16.31 4.69 -10.20
N LYS A 89 15.23 4.14 -10.77
CA LYS A 89 14.80 4.56 -12.11
C LYS A 89 14.29 6.00 -12.01
N PRO A 90 14.47 6.85 -13.03
CA PRO A 90 14.13 8.27 -12.96
C PRO A 90 12.70 8.57 -12.47
N ASN A 91 11.74 7.71 -12.82
CA ASN A 91 10.35 7.76 -12.36
C ASN A 91 10.20 7.46 -10.86
N GLN A 92 10.93 6.49 -10.31
CA GLN A 92 10.85 6.09 -8.89
C GLN A 92 11.53 7.09 -7.94
N VAL A 93 12.31 8.04 -8.46
CA VAL A 93 13.00 9.06 -7.65
C VAL A 93 12.02 9.92 -6.85
N ASP A 94 10.82 10.19 -7.39
CA ASP A 94 9.86 11.07 -6.75
C ASP A 94 9.15 10.42 -5.54
N THR A 95 8.75 9.15 -5.67
CA THR A 95 8.07 8.39 -4.60
C THR A 95 9.03 8.00 -3.48
N ASP A 96 10.26 7.58 -3.81
CA ASP A 96 11.31 7.35 -2.82
C ASP A 96 11.66 8.63 -2.05
N ARG A 97 11.76 9.77 -2.74
CA ARG A 97 12.01 11.07 -2.10
C ARG A 97 10.87 11.45 -1.15
N MET A 98 9.61 11.26 -1.56
CA MET A 98 8.46 11.47 -0.67
C MET A 98 8.55 10.59 0.57
N TRP A 99 8.81 9.29 0.41
CA TRP A 99 8.94 8.38 1.54
C TRP A 99 10.04 8.81 2.50
N ARG A 100 11.24 9.14 1.98
CA ARG A 100 12.38 9.58 2.80
C ARG A 100 12.11 10.90 3.53
N GLN A 101 11.36 11.82 2.92
CA GLN A 101 10.94 13.06 3.58
C GLN A 101 10.01 12.79 4.76
N TYR A 102 8.95 11.99 4.56
CA TYR A 102 8.00 11.62 5.61
C TYR A 102 8.67 10.83 6.73
N PHE A 103 9.43 9.79 6.38
CA PHE A 103 10.12 8.97 7.35
C PHE A 103 11.18 9.79 8.11
N GLY A 104 11.91 10.66 7.43
CA GLY A 104 12.83 11.58 8.08
C GLY A 104 12.15 12.51 9.07
N ALA A 105 10.97 13.06 8.74
CA ALA A 105 10.19 13.87 9.68
C ALA A 105 9.80 13.06 10.92
N LEU A 106 9.24 11.86 10.73
CA LEU A 106 8.85 10.95 11.80
C LEU A 106 10.02 10.60 12.73
N VAL A 107 11.19 10.26 12.15
CA VAL A 107 12.41 9.95 12.92
C VAL A 107 12.81 11.14 13.80
N THR A 108 12.75 12.37 13.26
CA THR A 108 13.05 13.58 14.04
C THR A 108 12.01 13.86 15.12
N GLU A 109 10.72 13.68 14.83
CA GLU A 109 9.64 13.84 15.82
C GLU A 109 9.79 12.87 17.00
N ASN A 110 10.34 11.68 16.77
CA ASN A 110 10.64 10.70 17.81
C ASN A 110 11.97 10.95 18.54
N GLY A 111 12.68 12.04 18.23
CA GLY A 111 13.97 12.39 18.85
C GLY A 111 15.15 11.52 18.39
N TRP A 112 14.99 10.79 17.28
CA TRP A 112 16.04 9.94 16.72
C TRP A 112 16.87 10.70 15.67
N ARG A 113 18.10 10.24 15.42
CA ARG A 113 18.97 10.85 14.41
C ARG A 113 18.65 10.28 13.03
N LYS A 114 18.42 11.15 12.05
CA LYS A 114 18.11 10.72 10.66
C LYS A 114 19.22 9.85 10.06
N ASP A 115 20.47 10.19 10.34
CA ASP A 115 21.64 9.50 9.76
C ASP A 115 21.74 8.02 10.18
N ASP A 116 21.07 7.63 11.27
CA ASP A 116 21.02 6.24 11.72
C ASP A 116 20.10 5.38 10.82
N PHE A 117 19.25 6.00 10.01
CA PHE A 117 18.24 5.31 9.19
C PHE A 117 18.25 5.73 7.71
N LEU A 118 18.72 6.95 7.40
CA LEU A 118 18.70 7.53 6.07
C LEU A 118 20.12 7.89 5.62
N VAL A 119 20.68 7.09 4.73
CA VAL A 119 21.90 7.49 4.00
C VAL A 119 21.55 8.62 3.02
N PRO A 120 22.40 9.66 2.89
CA PRO A 120 22.21 10.71 1.91
C PRO A 120 22.04 10.13 0.50
N LEU A 121 21.01 10.57 -0.22
CA LEU A 121 20.89 10.24 -1.65
C LEU A 121 22.13 10.79 -2.34
N ALA A 122 22.95 9.90 -2.90
CA ALA A 122 24.09 10.31 -3.73
C ALA A 122 23.57 11.31 -4.77
N SER A 123 24.15 12.50 -4.78
CA SER A 123 23.68 13.68 -5.49
C SER A 123 23.57 13.43 -7.00
N GLN A 124 22.42 12.94 -7.46
CA GLN A 124 22.06 13.01 -8.87
C GLN A 124 21.38 14.37 -9.13
N PRO A 125 21.91 15.20 -10.02
CA PRO A 125 21.32 16.50 -10.30
C PRO A 125 20.11 16.28 -11.21
N PHE A 126 18.88 16.46 -10.70
CA PHE A 126 17.74 16.62 -11.61
C PHE A 126 16.78 17.73 -11.21
N ARG A 127 16.45 18.50 -12.26
CA ARG A 127 15.62 19.71 -12.30
C ARG A 127 14.14 19.33 -12.34
N LYS A 128 13.41 19.62 -11.27
CA LYS A 128 12.07 20.25 -11.26
C LYS A 128 11.58 20.30 -9.81
N LYS A 129 11.23 21.49 -9.33
CA LYS A 129 10.65 21.71 -8.00
C LYS A 129 9.26 21.06 -7.98
N PHE A 130 9.14 19.91 -7.32
CA PHE A 130 7.84 19.39 -6.91
C PHE A 130 7.32 20.29 -5.77
N ARG A 131 6.14 20.88 -5.94
CA ARG A 131 5.52 21.80 -4.96
C ARG A 131 4.59 21.02 -4.03
N TYR A 132 5.09 20.76 -2.83
CA TYR A 132 4.47 19.96 -1.77
C TYR A 132 3.28 20.67 -1.09
N ASP A 133 3.28 22.00 -1.13
CA ASP A 133 2.26 22.92 -0.62
C ASP A 133 0.86 22.72 -1.23
N GLN A 134 0.75 21.98 -2.34
CA GLN A 134 -0.54 21.66 -2.96
C GLN A 134 -1.14 20.31 -2.52
N TRP A 135 -0.40 19.47 -1.79
CA TRP A 135 -0.80 18.11 -1.44
C TRP A 135 -1.34 17.97 -0.01
N ILE A 136 -0.87 18.80 0.93
CA ILE A 136 -1.50 18.93 2.24
C ILE A 136 -2.74 19.81 2.08
N ARG A 137 -3.86 19.21 1.68
CA ARG A 137 -5.16 19.83 1.97
C ARG A 137 -5.42 19.66 3.46
N THR A 138 -5.31 20.75 4.20
CA THR A 138 -5.74 20.91 5.59
C THR A 138 -7.25 20.76 5.80
N ASP A 139 -8.00 20.48 4.73
CA ASP A 139 -9.46 20.45 4.72
C ASP A 139 -10.04 19.05 5.00
N LEU A 140 -9.19 18.07 5.36
CA LEU A 140 -9.66 16.75 5.76
C LEU A 140 -10.31 16.84 7.14
N GLN A 141 -11.59 17.22 7.16
CA GLN A 141 -12.48 16.92 8.27
C GLN A 141 -12.45 15.40 8.49
N PRO A 142 -12.31 14.92 9.73
CA PRO A 142 -12.41 13.49 10.01
C PRO A 142 -13.77 13.01 9.50
N VAL A 143 -13.76 12.03 8.58
CA VAL A 143 -14.97 11.35 8.16
C VAL A 143 -15.53 10.69 9.42
N GLN A 144 -16.57 11.28 10.00
CA GLN A 144 -17.36 10.62 11.04
C GLN A 144 -18.06 9.44 10.37
N LEU A 145 -17.45 8.27 10.49
CA LEU A 145 -18.13 7.01 10.23
C LEU A 145 -19.18 6.87 11.33
N SER A 146 -20.42 7.24 11.03
CA SER A 146 -21.57 6.96 11.89
C SER A 146 -21.60 5.46 12.15
N ARG A 147 -21.46 5.08 13.42
CA ARG A 147 -21.52 3.69 13.88
C ARG A 147 -22.92 3.18 13.56
N PRO A 148 -23.10 2.19 12.66
CA PRO A 148 -24.42 1.60 12.50
C PRO A 148 -24.78 0.90 13.80
N GLU A 149 -26.04 1.09 14.24
CA GLU A 149 -26.64 0.35 15.35
C GLU A 149 -26.52 -1.17 15.08
N PRO A 150 -26.38 -2.00 16.13
CA PRO A 150 -26.25 -3.44 15.97
C PRO A 150 -27.58 -4.04 15.49
N ASP A 151 -27.72 -4.20 14.17
CA ASP A 151 -28.84 -4.94 13.60
C ASP A 151 -28.58 -6.45 13.70
N SER A 152 -29.50 -7.16 14.33
CA SER A 152 -29.35 -8.55 14.79
C SER A 152 -29.65 -9.59 13.71
N THR A 153 -29.05 -9.46 12.52
CA THR A 153 -29.18 -10.46 11.43
C THR A 153 -27.82 -11.04 11.03
N PRO A 154 -27.56 -12.34 11.23
CA PRO A 154 -26.27 -12.97 10.99
C PRO A 154 -26.10 -13.47 9.54
N GLU A 155 -26.35 -12.64 8.53
CA GLU A 155 -26.34 -13.12 7.12
C GLU A 155 -25.51 -12.31 6.12
N ASN A 156 -24.73 -11.31 6.51
CA ASN A 156 -23.82 -10.61 5.58
C ASN A 156 -22.45 -10.32 6.20
N ASP A 157 -21.73 -11.38 6.55
CA ASP A 157 -20.48 -11.29 7.32
C ASP A 157 -19.22 -11.02 6.47
N HIS A 158 -19.36 -10.74 5.18
CA HIS A 158 -18.22 -10.72 4.27
C HIS A 158 -18.17 -9.42 3.47
N ILE A 159 -17.46 -8.44 4.01
CA ILE A 159 -16.86 -7.41 3.15
C ILE A 159 -15.35 -7.59 3.23
N ILE A 160 -14.81 -8.25 2.20
CA ILE A 160 -13.38 -8.37 1.97
C ILE A 160 -13.07 -7.49 0.79
N ILE A 161 -12.33 -6.43 1.05
CA ILE A 161 -11.99 -5.45 0.04
C ILE A 161 -10.54 -5.66 -0.35
N PHE A 162 -10.31 -6.10 -1.59
CA PHE A 162 -9.01 -6.56 -2.09
C PHE A 162 -8.48 -5.57 -3.13
N SER A 163 -7.19 -5.26 -3.09
CA SER A 163 -6.55 -4.54 -4.18
C SER A 163 -5.59 -5.45 -4.95
N GLN A 164 -6.01 -5.81 -6.17
CA GLN A 164 -5.11 -6.26 -7.23
C GLN A 164 -4.71 -5.06 -8.09
N LEU A 165 -3.45 -5.04 -8.50
CA LEU A 165 -2.97 -4.36 -9.68
C LEU A 165 -2.06 -5.39 -10.35
N GLU A 166 -2.67 -6.26 -11.15
CA GLU A 166 -1.96 -7.03 -12.19
C GLU A 166 -1.98 -6.24 -13.49
#